data_AF-A0AAN8BGC8-F1
#
_entry.id   AF-A0AAN8BGC8-F1
#
_cell.length_a   1.000
_cell.length_b   1.000
_cell.length_c   1.000
_cell.angle_alpha   90.00
_cell.angle_beta   90.00
_cell.angle_gamma   90.00
#
_symmetry.space_group_name_H-M   'P 1'
#
loop_
_entity.id
_entity.type
_entity.pdbx_description
1 polymer ?
#
loop_
_entity_poly.entity_id
_entity_poly.type
_entity_poly.pdbx_seq_one_letter_code
_entity_poly.pdbx_strand_id
1 'polypeptide(L)'
;MSGRPIKMNELITVRFTALDPSLDRVALLTRQDRYVCAVTRDVLGNSVPCTVLRPSGAVVTQECVEKLIKKDMLDPLSGDKLSDRDLIPLQRGGTGFAASGVDLRAKEARPVMK
;
A
#
# COMPACT_ATOMS: atom_id res chain seq x y z
N MET A 1 -12.69 5.93 7.03
CA MET A 1 -13.10 4.67 6.37
C MET A 1 -14.41 4.89 5.63
N SER A 2 -14.59 4.32 4.43
CA SER A 2 -15.73 4.61 3.54
C SER A 2 -17.09 4.03 4.01
N GLY A 3 -17.12 3.19 5.04
CA GLY A 3 -18.34 2.60 5.61
C GLY A 3 -19.12 1.66 4.67
N ARG A 4 -18.62 1.44 3.45
CA ARG A 4 -19.22 0.52 2.48
C ARG A 4 -18.82 -0.92 2.82
N PRO A 5 -19.75 -1.88 2.75
CA PRO A 5 -19.43 -3.29 2.96
C PRO A 5 -18.45 -3.76 1.89
N ILE A 6 -17.31 -4.32 2.30
CA ILE A 6 -16.32 -4.92 1.40
C ILE A 6 -16.84 -6.27 0.94
N LYS A 7 -16.93 -6.48 -0.36
CA LYS A 7 -17.30 -7.78 -0.95
C LYS A 7 -16.05 -8.62 -1.18
N MET A 8 -16.17 -9.94 -1.04
CA MET A 8 -15.06 -10.89 -1.28
C MET A 8 -14.44 -10.72 -2.68
N ASN A 9 -15.27 -10.43 -3.69
CA ASN A 9 -14.83 -10.23 -5.08
C ASN A 9 -14.07 -8.91 -5.30
N GLU A 10 -14.07 -8.00 -4.33
CA GLU A 10 -13.34 -6.74 -4.38
C GLU A 10 -11.98 -6.83 -3.66
N LEU A 11 -11.67 -7.97 -3.05
CA LEU A 11 -10.38 -8.23 -2.44
C LEU A 11 -9.32 -8.46 -3.52
N ILE A 12 -8.19 -7.79 -3.36
CA ILE A 12 -7.06 -7.87 -4.29
C ILE A 12 -5.92 -8.56 -3.56
N THR A 13 -5.31 -9.53 -4.23
CA THR A 13 -4.13 -10.22 -3.68
C THR A 13 -2.93 -9.31 -3.82
N VAL A 14 -2.37 -8.85 -2.70
CA VAL A 14 -1.16 -8.02 -2.70
C VAL A 14 0.07 -8.93 -2.78
N ARG A 15 0.92 -8.70 -3.79
CA ARG A 15 2.15 -9.45 -4.05
C ARG A 15 3.36 -8.54 -3.87
N PHE A 16 4.13 -8.80 -2.82
CA PHE A 16 5.40 -8.13 -2.59
C PHE A 16 6.54 -8.90 -3.25
N THR A 17 7.42 -8.17 -3.93
CA THR A 17 8.65 -8.74 -4.52
C THR A 17 9.75 -8.74 -3.46
N ALA A 18 10.32 -9.91 -3.17
CA ALA A 18 11.44 -10.03 -2.23
C ALA A 18 12.72 -9.44 -2.86
N LEU A 19 13.58 -8.84 -2.03
CA LEU A 19 14.88 -8.32 -2.45
C LEU A 19 15.77 -9.43 -3.03
N ASP A 20 15.84 -10.57 -2.32
CA ASP A 20 16.57 -11.76 -2.74
C ASP A 20 15.59 -12.95 -2.80
N PRO A 21 15.25 -13.45 -4.00
CA PRO A 21 14.35 -14.60 -4.16
C PRO A 21 14.99 -15.92 -3.72
N SER A 22 16.30 -15.95 -3.51
CA SER A 22 17.08 -17.13 -3.08
C SER A 22 17.14 -17.30 -1.56
N LEU A 23 16.72 -16.29 -0.78
CA LEU A 23 16.76 -16.35 0.67
C LEU A 23 15.49 -16.97 1.25
N ASP A 24 15.67 -17.84 2.24
CA ASP A 24 14.59 -18.40 3.02
C ASP A 24 13.80 -17.32 3.77
N ARG A 25 12.50 -17.56 3.99
CA ARG A 25 11.59 -16.62 4.67
C ARG A 25 12.13 -16.13 6.01
N VAL A 26 12.83 -17.00 6.74
CA VAL A 26 13.44 -16.68 8.04
C VAL A 26 14.62 -15.72 7.90
N ALA A 27 15.44 -15.88 6.85
CA ALA A 27 16.57 -14.99 6.58
C ALA A 27 16.12 -13.61 6.06
N LEU A 28 14.97 -13.56 5.38
CA LEU A 28 14.34 -12.29 5.01
C LEU A 28 13.81 -11.54 6.23
N LEU A 29 13.27 -12.22 7.25
CA LEU A 29 12.71 -11.58 8.46
C LEU A 29 13.76 -10.79 9.26
N THR A 30 15.00 -11.25 9.28
CA THR A 30 16.13 -10.64 10.01
C THR A 30 16.71 -9.40 9.31
N ARG A 31 16.43 -9.18 8.03
CA ARG A 31 16.90 -7.97 7.31
C ARG A 31 15.93 -6.81 7.51
N GLN A 32 16.47 -5.60 7.61
CA GLN A 32 15.65 -4.38 7.63
C GLN A 32 14.98 -4.15 6.27
N ASP A 33 15.70 -4.44 5.19
CA ASP A 33 15.25 -4.29 3.82
C ASP A 33 14.80 -5.64 3.25
N ARG A 34 13.49 -5.84 3.13
CA ARG A 34 12.89 -7.16 2.82
C ARG A 34 12.22 -7.22 1.46
N TYR A 35 11.62 -6.10 1.05
CA TYR A 35 10.79 -6.02 -0.14
C TYR A 35 11.24 -4.87 -1.03
N VAL A 36 11.03 -5.05 -2.33
CA VAL A 36 11.39 -4.09 -3.35
C VAL A 36 10.22 -3.78 -4.28
N CYS A 37 10.28 -2.60 -4.88
CA CYS A 37 9.40 -2.19 -5.96
C CYS A 37 9.50 -3.18 -7.12
N ALA A 38 8.37 -3.61 -7.68
CA ALA A 38 8.38 -4.59 -8.76
C ALA A 38 8.99 -4.06 -10.08
N VAL A 39 9.08 -2.73 -10.25
CA VAL A 39 9.58 -2.10 -11.48
C VAL A 39 11.03 -1.61 -11.30
N THR A 40 11.28 -0.74 -10.33
CA THR A 40 12.61 -0.12 -10.13
C THR A 40 13.54 -0.93 -9.23
N ARG A 41 13.02 -1.94 -8.52
CA ARG A 41 13.73 -2.66 -7.46
C ARG A 41 14.21 -1.78 -6.30
N ASP A 42 13.65 -0.58 -6.15
CA ASP A 42 13.90 0.25 -4.98
C ASP A 42 13.35 -0.41 -3.72
N VAL A 43 14.08 -0.27 -2.61
CA VAL A 43 13.67 -0.83 -1.32
C VAL A 43 12.39 -0.17 -0.81
N LEU A 44 11.40 -1.00 -0.44
CA LEU A 44 10.14 -0.55 0.15
C LEU A 44 10.30 -0.42 1.66
N GLY A 45 10.27 0.83 2.14
CA GLY A 45 10.23 1.15 3.57
C GLY A 45 8.93 1.83 3.98
N ASN A 46 8.67 1.93 5.30
CA ASN A 46 7.47 2.60 5.83
C ASN A 46 7.36 4.08 5.42
N SER A 47 8.48 4.72 5.13
CA SER A 47 8.53 6.13 4.71
C SER A 47 8.18 6.33 3.24
N VAL A 48 8.28 5.28 2.42
CA VAL A 48 8.10 5.36 0.96
C VAL A 48 6.62 5.18 0.63
N PRO A 49 5.97 6.14 -0.05
CA PRO A 49 4.61 5.93 -0.53
C PRO A 49 4.55 4.80 -1.55
N CYS A 50 3.66 3.85 -1.30
CA CYS A 50 3.48 2.68 -2.13
C CYS A 50 2.06 2.63 -2.68
N THR A 51 1.90 2.07 -3.87
CA THR A 51 0.62 1.89 -4.56
C THR A 51 0.55 0.45 -5.07
N VAL A 52 -0.60 -0.19 -4.91
CA VAL A 52 -0.87 -1.52 -5.46
C VAL A 52 -1.60 -1.36 -6.79
N LEU A 53 -1.17 -2.15 -7.77
CA LEU A 53 -1.87 -2.31 -9.04
C LEU A 53 -2.92 -3.42 -8.92
N ARG A 54 -4.19 -3.13 -9.23
CA ARG A 54 -5.28 -4.14 -9.17
C ARG A 54 -5.03 -5.38 -10.04
N PRO A 55 -4.59 -5.29 -11.31
CA PRO A 55 -4.51 -6.44 -12.21
C PRO A 55 -3.43 -7.45 -11.78
N SER A 56 -2.20 -6.98 -11.57
CA SER A 56 -1.08 -7.82 -11.15
C SER A 56 -1.01 -8.07 -9.63
N GLY A 57 -1.66 -7.20 -8.85
CA GLY A 57 -1.51 -7.20 -7.38
C GLY A 57 -0.13 -6.73 -6.92
N ALA A 58 0.73 -6.24 -7.82
CA ALA A 58 2.10 -5.87 -7.51
C ALA A 58 2.18 -4.55 -6.76
N VAL A 59 3.17 -4.46 -5.86
CA VAL A 59 3.47 -3.23 -5.11
C VAL A 59 4.53 -2.42 -5.82
N VAL A 60 4.20 -1.16 -6.07
CA VAL A 60 5.04 -0.21 -6.81
C VAL A 60 5.16 1.08 -6.00
N THR A 61 6.27 1.80 -6.09
CA THR A 61 6.40 3.12 -5.45
C THR A 61 5.49 4.13 -6.15
N GLN A 62 4.97 5.10 -5.39
CA GLN A 62 4.11 6.14 -5.96
C GLN A 62 4.85 6.99 -7.01
N GLU A 63 6.17 7.17 -6.86
CA GLU A 63 6.99 7.85 -7.85
C GLU A 63 6.97 7.14 -9.22
N CYS A 64 7.09 5.81 -9.24
CA CYS A 64 6.99 5.04 -10.46
C CYS A 64 5.60 5.15 -11.08
N VAL A 65 4.55 5.20 -10.25
CA VAL A 65 3.19 5.41 -10.75
C VAL A 65 3.07 6.76 -11.45
N GLU A 66 3.60 7.83 -10.86
CA GLU A 66 3.49 9.18 -11.39
C GLU A 66 4.34 9.41 -12.64
N LYS A 67 5.57 8.88 -12.67
CA LYS A 67 6.54 9.12 -13.76
C LYS A 67 6.35 8.21 -14.96
N LEU A 68 5.94 6.95 -14.74
CA LEU A 68 5.85 5.90 -15.76
C LEU A 68 4.40 5.51 -16.02
N ILE A 69 3.70 5.00 -15.01
CA ILE A 69 2.40 4.35 -15.20
C ILE A 69 1.32 5.34 -15.63
N LYS A 70 1.29 6.56 -15.10
CA LYS A 70 0.31 7.58 -15.51
C LYS A 70 0.45 8.03 -16.97
N LYS A 71 1.62 7.84 -17.59
CA LYS A 71 1.82 8.22 -19.00
C LYS A 71 1.23 7.18 -19.94
N ASP A 72 1.52 5.91 -19.66
CA ASP A 72 1.16 4.80 -20.55
C ASP A 72 -0.17 4.13 -20.15
N MET A 73 -0.63 4.32 -18.90
CA MET A 73 -1.82 3.70 -18.30
C MET A 73 -1.87 2.19 -18.52
N LEU A 74 -0.71 1.54 -18.38
CA LEU A 74 -0.50 0.11 -18.58
C LEU A 74 0.27 -0.47 -17.40
N ASP A 75 -0.09 -1.69 -17.02
CA ASP A 75 0.63 -2.45 -16.00
C ASP A 75 1.98 -2.92 -16.60
N PRO A 76 3.13 -2.55 -16.00
CA PRO A 76 4.44 -2.92 -16.52
C PRO A 76 4.76 -4.42 -16.42
N LEU A 77 4.00 -5.19 -15.63
CA LEU A 77 4.24 -6.62 -15.42
C LEU A 77 3.31 -7.49 -16.26
N SER A 78 2.03 -7.14 -16.33
CA SER A 78 1.03 -7.93 -17.08
C SER A 78 0.71 -7.37 -18.46
N GLY A 79 0.99 -6.08 -18.71
CA GLY A 79 0.61 -5.39 -19.93
C GLY A 79 -0.88 -5.02 -20.00
N ASP A 80 -1.62 -5.18 -18.90
CA ASP A 80 -3.04 -4.84 -18.85
C ASP A 80 -3.26 -3.32 -18.77
N LYS A 81 -4.36 -2.85 -19.37
CA LYS A 81 -4.76 -1.44 -19.26
C LYS A 81 -5.20 -1.13 -17.83
N LEU A 82 -4.59 -0.10 -17.25
CA LEU A 82 -4.91 0.40 -15.93
C LEU A 82 -5.88 1.57 -16.02
N SER A 83 -6.81 1.64 -15.07
CA SER A 83 -7.62 2.84 -14.80
C SER A 83 -7.24 3.46 -13.46
N ASP A 84 -7.63 4.71 -13.21
CA ASP A 84 -7.37 5.39 -11.93
C ASP A 84 -7.93 4.62 -10.71
N ARG A 85 -8.96 3.80 -10.92
CA ARG A 85 -9.57 2.95 -9.87
C ARG A 85 -8.74 1.73 -9.52
N ASP A 86 -7.77 1.39 -10.36
CA ASP A 86 -6.89 0.24 -10.23
C ASP A 86 -5.59 0.60 -9.52
N LEU A 87 -5.34 1.91 -9.34
CA LEU A 87 -4.25 2.46 -8.56
C LEU A 87 -4.72 2.64 -7.11
N ILE A 88 -4.34 1.70 -6.23
CA ILE A 88 -4.76 1.73 -4.83
C ILE A 88 -3.57 2.17 -3.98
N PRO A 89 -3.53 3.44 -3.52
CA PRO A 89 -2.45 3.91 -2.65
C PRO A 89 -2.55 3.19 -1.31
N LEU A 90 -1.43 2.62 -0.87
CA LEU A 90 -1.33 2.01 0.45
C LEU A 90 -1.30 3.09 1.52
N GLN A 91 -2.10 2.91 2.56
CA GLN A 91 -2.04 3.80 3.71
C GLN A 91 -0.73 3.56 4.46
N ARG A 92 0.00 4.65 4.73
CA ARG A 92 1.22 4.60 5.54
C ARG A 92 0.84 4.33 6.99
N GLY A 93 1.41 3.28 7.57
CA GLY A 93 1.19 2.93 8.97
C GLY A 93 1.98 3.86 9.88
N GLY A 94 1.28 4.80 10.53
CA GLY A 94 1.76 5.39 11.78
C GLY A 94 1.47 4.40 12.91
N THR A 95 2.51 3.91 13.57
CA THR A 95 2.38 3.07 14.78
C THR A 95 1.43 3.74 15.77
N GLY A 96 0.30 3.10 16.11
CA GLY A 96 -0.55 3.62 17.18
C GLY A 96 -1.95 3.02 17.26
N PHE A 97 -2.83 3.27 16.28
CA PHE A 97 -4.25 2.97 16.45
C PHE A 97 -4.90 2.72 15.08
N ALA A 98 -5.85 1.79 15.00
CA ALA A 98 -6.65 1.54 13.80
C ALA A 98 -7.44 2.76 13.28
N ALA A 99 -7.44 3.87 14.03
CA ALA A 99 -8.06 5.14 13.71
C ALA A 99 -7.09 6.33 13.57
N SER A 100 -5.76 6.12 13.64
CA SER A 100 -4.81 7.21 13.41
C SER A 100 -4.88 7.66 11.95
N GLY A 101 -5.43 8.87 11.72
CA GLY A 101 -5.66 9.43 10.38
C GLY A 101 -7.14 9.56 9.98
N VAL A 102 -8.08 9.25 10.88
CA VAL A 102 -9.51 9.60 10.74
C VAL A 102 -9.79 10.81 11.64
N ASP A 103 -10.66 11.74 11.22
CA ASP A 103 -11.10 12.93 11.99
C ASP A 103 -11.32 12.64 13.48
N LEU A 104 -10.27 12.79 14.29
CA LEU A 104 -10.31 12.57 15.73
C LEU A 104 -10.93 13.81 16.37
N ARG A 105 -12.22 13.73 16.70
CA ARG A 105 -12.91 14.78 17.47
C ARG A 105 -12.84 14.42 18.95
N ALA A 106 -11.98 15.10 19.70
CA ALA A 106 -12.02 15.05 21.16
C ALA A 106 -13.24 15.83 21.66
N LYS A 107 -14.09 15.21 22.48
CA LYS A 107 -15.13 15.90 23.26
C LYS A 107 -14.76 15.84 24.73
N GLU A 108 -14.51 17.00 25.33
CA GLU A 108 -14.30 17.14 26.77
C GLU A 108 -15.67 17.17 27.46
N ALA A 109 -15.88 16.27 28.42
CA ALA A 109 -17.07 16.28 29.28
C ALA A 109 -16.64 16.67 30.69
N ARG A 110 -17.08 17.84 31.16
CA ARG A 110 -16.94 18.25 32.57
C ARG A 110 -18.25 17.99 33.30
N PRO A 111 -18.23 17.34 34.48
CA PRO A 111 -19.43 17.21 35.29
C PRO A 111 -19.80 18.59 35.83
N VAL A 112 -20.96 19.10 35.43
CA VAL A 112 -21.59 20.26 36.06
C VAL A 112 -22.42 19.72 37.23
N MET A 113 -21.96 19.95 38.46
CA MET A 113 -22.78 19.71 39.65
C MET A 113 -23.96 20.69 39.62
N LYS A 114 -25.18 20.15 39.76
CA LYS A 114 -26.42 20.93 39.96
C LYS A 114 -26.53 21.39 41.40
#